data_AF-A0A0C4ED24-F1
#
_entry.id   AF-A0A0C4ED24-F1
#
_cell.length_a   1.000
_cell.length_b   1.000
_cell.length_c   1.000
_cell.angle_alpha   90.00
_cell.angle_beta   90.00
_cell.angle_gamma   90.00
#
_symmetry.space_group_name_H-M   'P 1'
#
loop_
_entity.id
_entity.type
_entity.pdbx_description
1 polymer ?
#
loop_
_entity_poly.entity_id
_entity_poly.type
_entity_poly.pdbx_seq_one_letter_code
_entity_poly.pdbx_strand_id
1 'polypeptide(L)'
;MIVFAGNAAIVLCPGGPRVRTFIGRKDNTNSAKPGGLPDVFDTAANLADLFAKKGYSQAELAALMGAHSTSTQRFVDPSQAGKSQDSTPGLWDVAYYKETIEHARTGRTPNNVFVFPSDAKLATYQDVGRNFQGFVNNQNKWSGAFGNAMEKMALFGNDKSKMVDCTSALG
;
A
#
# COMPACT_ATOMS: atom_id res chain seq x y z
N MET A 1 2.48 -19.10 1.42
CA MET A 1 1.73 -18.77 0.17
C MET A 1 1.43 -17.28 0.02
N ILE A 2 0.92 -16.60 1.05
CA ILE A 2 0.44 -15.19 0.98
C ILE A 2 1.44 -14.23 0.31
N VAL A 3 2.69 -14.17 0.79
CA VAL A 3 3.70 -13.23 0.25
C VAL A 3 4.06 -13.52 -1.21
N PHE A 4 4.18 -14.79 -1.59
CA PHE A 4 4.49 -15.16 -2.98
C PHE A 4 3.37 -14.72 -3.91
N ALA A 5 2.12 -15.01 -3.54
CA ALA A 5 0.95 -14.63 -4.34
C ALA A 5 0.81 -13.10 -4.45
N GLY A 6 1.00 -12.36 -3.35
CA GLY A 6 0.96 -10.89 -3.36
C GLY A 6 2.03 -10.28 -4.26
N ASN A 7 3.28 -10.75 -4.15
CA ASN A 7 4.36 -10.25 -5.00
C ASN A 7 4.20 -10.67 -6.47
N ALA A 8 3.67 -11.85 -6.75
CA ALA A 8 3.29 -12.26 -8.09
C ALA A 8 2.21 -11.34 -8.68
N ALA A 9 1.17 -11.02 -7.91
CA ALA A 9 0.11 -10.11 -8.34
C ALA A 9 0.64 -8.71 -8.67
N ILE A 10 1.58 -8.19 -7.88
CA ILE A 10 2.25 -6.91 -8.17
C ILE A 10 2.94 -6.98 -9.54
N VAL A 11 3.74 -8.03 -9.80
CA VAL A 11 4.46 -8.18 -11.09
C VAL A 11 3.51 -8.34 -12.28
N LEU A 12 2.35 -8.96 -12.08
CA LEU A 12 1.35 -9.16 -13.13
C LEU A 12 0.61 -7.87 -13.52
N CYS A 13 0.55 -6.87 -12.64
CA CYS A 13 0.01 -5.55 -12.97
C CYS A 13 1.01 -4.77 -13.85
N PRO A 14 0.61 -4.24 -15.02
CA PRO A 14 1.48 -3.42 -15.85
C PRO A 14 2.05 -2.23 -15.08
N GLY A 15 3.38 -2.12 -15.01
CA GLY A 15 4.10 -1.10 -14.22
C GLY A 15 4.59 -1.58 -12.85
N GLY A 16 4.19 -2.79 -12.44
CA GLY A 16 4.52 -3.38 -11.16
C GLY A 16 6.02 -3.66 -10.96
N PRO A 17 6.62 -3.24 -9.83
CA PRO A 17 8.01 -3.56 -9.54
C PRO A 17 8.17 -5.01 -9.10
N ARG A 18 9.36 -5.57 -9.35
CA ARG A 18 9.75 -6.84 -8.74
C ARG A 18 10.14 -6.61 -7.28
N VAL A 19 9.30 -7.08 -6.37
CA VAL A 19 9.60 -7.07 -4.92
C VAL A 19 10.46 -8.28 -4.58
N ARG A 20 11.53 -8.08 -3.79
CA ARG A 20 12.35 -9.20 -3.31
C ARG A 20 11.50 -10.17 -2.49
N THR A 21 11.52 -11.44 -2.88
CA THR A 21 10.56 -12.44 -2.41
C THR A 21 11.28 -13.57 -1.70
N PHE A 22 11.13 -13.59 -0.37
CA PHE A 22 11.71 -14.62 0.50
C PHE A 22 10.65 -15.60 0.99
N ILE A 23 10.98 -16.89 0.90
CA ILE A 23 10.15 -18.03 1.31
C ILE A 23 10.78 -18.73 2.52
N GLY A 24 9.95 -19.28 3.42
CA GLY A 24 10.40 -19.94 4.65
C GLY A 24 9.70 -19.49 5.94
N ARG A 25 8.61 -18.71 5.83
CA ARG A 25 7.78 -18.37 7.01
C ARG A 25 7.23 -19.65 7.62
N LYS A 26 7.33 -19.78 8.93
CA LYS A 26 6.74 -20.88 9.69
C LYS A 26 5.26 -20.59 9.92
N ASP A 27 4.43 -21.62 9.84
CA ASP A 27 3.02 -21.51 10.18
C ASP A 27 2.86 -21.16 11.65
N ASN A 28 1.84 -20.37 11.96
CA ASN A 28 1.47 -19.99 13.31
C ASN A 28 0.00 -20.34 13.53
N THR A 29 -0.26 -21.16 14.55
CA THR A 29 -1.62 -21.61 14.92
C THR A 29 -2.35 -20.61 15.80
N ASN A 30 -1.65 -19.59 16.31
CA ASN A 30 -2.25 -18.55 17.14
C ASN A 30 -2.70 -17.37 16.29
N SER A 31 -3.94 -16.91 16.51
CA SER A 31 -4.43 -15.68 15.92
C SER A 31 -3.63 -14.46 16.40
N ALA A 32 -3.44 -13.48 15.53
CA ALA A 32 -2.94 -12.18 15.93
C ALA A 32 -3.90 -11.52 16.92
N LYS A 33 -3.36 -10.75 17.88
CA LYS A 33 -4.19 -9.95 18.78
C LYS A 33 -4.96 -8.88 17.98
N PRO A 34 -6.21 -8.56 18.35
CA PRO A 34 -6.97 -7.47 17.73
C PRO A 34 -6.24 -6.12 17.81
N GLY A 35 -6.58 -5.18 16.92
CA GLY A 35 -6.02 -3.82 16.90
C GLY A 35 -4.67 -3.69 16.19
N GLY A 36 -4.19 -4.75 15.51
CA GLY A 36 -2.95 -4.71 14.74
C GLY A 36 -3.06 -4.05 13.36
N LEU A 37 -4.29 -3.91 12.83
CA LEU A 37 -4.58 -3.43 11.48
C LEU A 37 -5.11 -1.98 11.50
N PRO A 38 -4.81 -1.17 10.47
CA PRO A 38 -5.34 0.19 10.34
C PRO A 38 -6.85 0.18 10.07
N ASP A 39 -7.56 1.18 10.58
CA ASP A 39 -8.98 1.42 10.30
C ASP A 39 -9.13 2.58 9.29
N VAL A 40 -10.07 2.42 8.36
CA VAL A 40 -10.29 3.35 7.24
C VAL A 40 -10.85 4.71 7.68
N PHE A 41 -11.43 4.80 8.88
CA PHE A 41 -11.99 6.02 9.45
C PHE A 41 -11.07 6.65 10.50
N ASP A 42 -9.93 6.03 10.83
CA ASP A 42 -9.01 6.52 11.86
C ASP A 42 -8.36 7.86 11.47
N THR A 43 -7.68 8.48 12.43
CA THR A 43 -6.91 9.71 12.22
C THR A 43 -5.56 9.41 11.57
N ALA A 44 -5.05 10.35 10.76
CA ALA A 44 -3.74 10.18 10.15
C ALA A 44 -2.61 10.03 11.19
N ALA A 45 -2.72 10.69 12.34
CA ALA A 45 -1.76 10.56 13.44
C ALA A 45 -1.73 9.14 14.00
N ASN A 46 -2.90 8.56 14.31
CA ASN A 46 -2.99 7.19 14.80
C ASN A 46 -2.45 6.18 13.78
N LEU A 47 -2.75 6.37 12.50
CA LEU A 47 -2.28 5.50 11.43
C LEU A 47 -0.75 5.61 11.25
N ALA A 48 -0.20 6.82 11.25
CA ALA A 48 1.24 7.03 11.20
C ALA A 48 1.94 6.39 12.40
N ASP A 49 1.40 6.57 13.61
CA ASP A 49 1.92 5.96 14.84
C ASP A 49 1.81 4.42 14.81
N LEU A 50 0.73 3.87 14.25
CA LEU A 50 0.52 2.43 14.12
C LEU A 50 1.59 1.77 13.24
N PHE A 51 1.98 2.45 12.17
CA PHE A 51 3.07 2.02 11.27
C PHE A 51 4.44 2.26 11.89
N ALA A 52 4.65 3.39 12.57
CA ALA A 52 5.88 3.70 13.30
C ALA A 52 6.17 2.65 14.39
N LYS A 53 5.16 2.20 15.14
CA LYS A 53 5.27 1.10 16.13
C LYS A 53 5.67 -0.24 15.51
N LYS A 54 5.47 -0.42 14.20
CA LYS A 54 5.91 -1.58 13.42
C LYS A 54 7.24 -1.33 12.69
N GLY A 55 7.88 -0.21 12.97
CA GLY A 55 9.18 0.16 12.42
C GLY A 55 9.12 0.81 11.04
N TYR A 56 7.95 1.25 10.55
CA TYR A 56 7.84 1.95 9.26
C TYR A 56 7.92 3.46 9.45
N SER A 57 8.74 4.10 8.64
CA SER A 57 8.76 5.55 8.49
C SER A 57 7.50 6.05 7.78
N GLN A 58 7.21 7.35 7.92
CA GLN A 58 6.12 8.00 7.19
C GLN A 58 6.32 7.91 5.65
N ALA A 59 7.56 7.88 5.17
CA ALA A 59 7.87 7.69 3.75
C ALA A 59 7.53 6.27 3.27
N GLU A 60 7.82 5.25 4.07
CA GLU A 60 7.45 3.86 3.76
C GLU A 60 5.93 3.67 3.81
N LEU A 61 5.24 4.30 4.78
CA LEU A 61 3.77 4.32 4.81
C LEU A 61 3.20 4.93 3.52
N ALA A 62 3.67 6.13 3.13
CA ALA A 62 3.24 6.77 1.89
C ALA A 62 3.48 5.89 0.66
N ALA A 63 4.63 5.21 0.60
CA ALA A 63 4.96 4.31 -0.52
C ALA A 63 4.01 3.10 -0.57
N LEU A 64 3.77 2.45 0.58
CA LEU A 64 2.90 1.27 0.70
C LEU A 64 1.45 1.55 0.34
N MET A 65 0.95 2.75 0.67
CA MET A 65 -0.40 3.20 0.28
C MET A 65 -0.62 3.16 -1.24
N GLY A 66 0.44 3.32 -2.05
CA GLY A 66 0.35 3.20 -3.50
C GLY A 66 -0.18 1.86 -4.00
N ALA A 67 -0.18 0.79 -3.18
CA ALA A 67 -0.87 -0.46 -3.54
C ALA A 67 -2.37 -0.26 -3.84
N HIS A 68 -2.97 0.85 -3.37
CA HIS A 68 -4.34 1.21 -3.71
C HIS A 68 -4.54 1.55 -5.20
N SER A 69 -3.49 1.81 -5.98
CA SER A 69 -3.60 1.98 -7.44
C SER A 69 -4.16 0.74 -8.16
N THR A 70 -4.02 -0.44 -7.55
CA THR A 70 -4.60 -1.69 -8.08
C THR A 70 -5.60 -2.30 -7.08
N SER A 71 -6.61 -1.51 -6.67
CA SER A 71 -7.59 -1.95 -5.67
C SER A 71 -9.02 -1.49 -5.94
N THR A 72 -9.97 -2.18 -5.29
CA THR A 72 -11.39 -1.81 -5.24
C THR A 72 -11.95 -2.01 -3.84
N GLN A 73 -12.98 -1.23 -3.48
CA GLN A 73 -13.64 -1.35 -2.18
C GLN A 73 -14.99 -2.06 -2.30
N ARG A 74 -15.37 -2.86 -1.30
CA ARG A 74 -16.68 -3.54 -1.24
C ARG A 74 -17.47 -3.30 0.05
N PHE A 75 -16.80 -2.87 1.11
CA PHE A 75 -17.34 -2.93 2.47
C PHE A 75 -17.30 -1.59 3.22
N VAL A 76 -16.52 -0.61 2.75
CA VAL A 76 -16.46 0.71 3.41
C VAL A 76 -17.75 1.47 3.13
N ASP A 77 -18.18 1.45 1.87
CA ASP A 77 -19.52 1.86 1.48
C ASP A 77 -20.11 0.78 0.55
N PRO A 78 -21.00 -0.09 1.06
CA PRO A 78 -21.63 -1.14 0.26
C PRO A 78 -22.45 -0.60 -0.93
N SER A 79 -22.95 0.64 -0.89
CA SER A 79 -23.69 1.25 -2.00
C SER A 79 -22.77 1.61 -3.19
N GLN A 80 -21.46 1.68 -2.94
CA GLN A 80 -20.42 2.01 -3.92
C GLN A 80 -19.49 0.83 -4.18
N ALA A 81 -19.91 -0.40 -3.85
CA ALA A 81 -19.10 -1.59 -3.99
C ALA A 81 -18.57 -1.77 -5.42
N GLY A 82 -17.29 -2.12 -5.55
CA GLY A 82 -16.59 -2.27 -6.81
C GLY A 82 -15.89 -1.00 -7.32
N LYS A 83 -16.13 0.17 -6.69
CA LYS A 83 -15.36 1.39 -7.03
C LYS A 83 -13.89 1.24 -6.66
N SER A 84 -13.03 1.74 -7.54
CA SER A 84 -11.57 1.72 -7.42
C SER A 84 -11.05 2.90 -6.61
N GLN A 85 -9.81 2.80 -6.14
CA GLN A 85 -9.16 3.89 -5.38
C GLN A 85 -8.49 4.92 -6.30
N ASP A 86 -8.36 4.63 -7.60
CA ASP A 86 -7.97 5.59 -8.64
C ASP A 86 -8.70 5.30 -9.97
N SER A 87 -8.44 6.12 -10.99
CA SER A 87 -9.08 6.03 -12.31
C SER A 87 -8.55 4.92 -13.23
N THR A 88 -7.47 4.23 -12.85
CA THR A 88 -6.78 3.22 -13.67
C THR A 88 -6.66 1.85 -12.96
N PRO A 89 -7.77 1.29 -12.41
CA PRO A 89 -7.70 0.06 -11.62
C PRO A 89 -7.18 -1.12 -12.43
N GLY A 90 -5.96 -1.55 -12.11
CA GLY A 90 -5.25 -2.63 -12.79
C GLY A 90 -3.94 -2.20 -13.45
N LEU A 91 -3.68 -0.90 -13.54
CA LEU A 91 -2.34 -0.38 -13.84
C LEU A 91 -1.62 -0.09 -12.51
N TRP A 92 -0.36 -0.49 -12.42
CA TRP A 92 0.48 -0.17 -11.29
C TRP A 92 1.15 1.18 -11.57
N ASP A 93 0.40 2.27 -11.36
CA ASP A 93 0.83 3.62 -11.71
C ASP A 93 0.69 4.62 -10.54
N VAL A 94 0.95 5.90 -10.81
CA VAL A 94 0.93 6.96 -9.80
C VAL A 94 -0.33 7.85 -9.85
N ALA A 95 -1.39 7.44 -10.57
CA ALA A 95 -2.65 8.17 -10.66
C ALA A 95 -3.30 8.35 -9.28
N TYR A 96 -3.31 7.26 -8.48
CA TYR A 96 -3.74 7.25 -7.08
C TYR A 96 -3.23 8.45 -6.26
N TYR A 97 -1.94 8.79 -6.37
CA TYR A 97 -1.36 9.85 -5.57
C TYR A 97 -1.94 11.22 -5.90
N LYS A 98 -2.07 11.53 -7.20
CA LYS A 98 -2.61 12.80 -7.65
C LYS A 98 -4.10 12.91 -7.30
N GLU A 99 -4.87 11.88 -7.60
CA GLU A 99 -6.33 11.88 -7.43
C GLU A 99 -6.72 11.95 -5.95
N THR A 100 -6.01 11.24 -5.08
CA THR A 100 -6.24 11.29 -3.63
C THR A 100 -5.92 12.68 -3.05
N ILE A 101 -4.84 13.33 -3.50
CA ILE A 101 -4.51 14.71 -3.08
C ILE A 101 -5.60 15.69 -3.53
N GLU A 102 -6.03 15.60 -4.79
CA GLU A 102 -7.08 16.48 -5.32
C GLU A 102 -8.39 16.30 -4.56
N HIS A 103 -8.75 15.06 -4.21
CA HIS A 103 -9.90 14.79 -3.35
C HIS A 103 -9.72 15.38 -1.95
N ALA A 104 -8.58 15.18 -1.31
CA ALA A 104 -8.31 15.71 0.02
C ALA A 104 -8.42 17.26 0.07
N ARG A 105 -8.11 17.94 -1.04
CA ARG A 105 -8.19 19.41 -1.14
C ARG A 105 -9.56 19.94 -1.54
N THR A 106 -10.26 19.24 -2.43
CA THR A 106 -11.45 19.79 -3.11
C THR A 106 -12.73 19.01 -2.87
N GLY A 107 -12.64 17.81 -2.30
CA GLY A 107 -13.74 16.85 -2.18
C GLY A 107 -14.14 16.17 -3.50
N ARG A 108 -13.46 16.48 -4.61
CA ARG A 108 -13.79 15.94 -5.93
C ARG A 108 -12.96 14.69 -6.24
N THR A 109 -13.57 13.73 -6.91
CA THR A 109 -12.90 12.54 -7.46
C THR A 109 -13.27 12.37 -8.93
N PRO A 110 -12.47 11.66 -9.74
CA PRO A 110 -12.95 11.15 -11.02
C PRO A 110 -14.17 10.24 -10.85
N ASN A 111 -14.89 10.01 -11.95
CA ASN A 111 -15.99 9.06 -11.97
C ASN A 111 -15.49 7.66 -11.60
N ASN A 112 -16.30 6.89 -10.88
CA ASN A 112 -16.01 5.52 -10.41
C ASN A 112 -14.85 5.39 -9.40
N VAL A 113 -14.25 6.50 -8.96
CA VAL A 113 -13.26 6.51 -7.89
C VAL A 113 -13.92 6.67 -6.53
N PHE A 114 -13.44 5.90 -5.55
CA PHE A 114 -13.78 6.00 -4.14
C PHE A 114 -12.48 6.19 -3.35
N VAL A 115 -12.28 7.41 -2.84
CA VAL A 115 -11.13 7.72 -1.97
C VAL A 115 -11.50 7.37 -0.53
N PHE A 116 -10.69 6.53 0.11
CA PHE A 116 -10.90 6.21 1.52
C PHE A 116 -10.72 7.45 2.41
N PRO A 117 -11.54 7.63 3.46
CA PRO A 117 -11.36 8.73 4.41
C PRO A 117 -9.95 8.78 5.03
N SER A 118 -9.36 7.64 5.35
CA SER A 118 -7.97 7.53 5.82
C SER A 118 -6.95 8.04 4.81
N ASP A 119 -7.15 7.72 3.53
CA ASP A 119 -6.22 8.07 2.46
C ASP A 119 -6.19 9.58 2.25
N ALA A 120 -7.37 10.22 2.24
CA ALA A 120 -7.49 11.67 2.15
C ALA A 120 -6.79 12.38 3.32
N LYS A 121 -6.93 11.85 4.54
CA LYS A 121 -6.25 12.40 5.73
C LYS A 121 -4.74 12.22 5.64
N LEU A 122 -4.25 11.05 5.25
CA LEU A 122 -2.81 10.74 5.16
C LEU A 122 -2.12 11.48 4.01
N ALA A 123 -2.80 11.67 2.88
CA ALA A 123 -2.26 12.37 1.71
C ALA A 123 -1.86 13.84 1.99
N THR A 124 -2.36 14.42 3.07
CA THR A 124 -2.06 15.80 3.50
C THR A 124 -1.36 15.87 4.86
N TYR A 125 -1.02 14.73 5.47
CA TYR A 125 -0.47 14.66 6.83
C TYR A 125 1.05 14.65 6.86
N GLN A 126 1.66 15.69 7.45
CA GLN A 126 3.09 15.76 7.81
C GLN A 126 4.05 15.22 6.72
N ASP A 127 4.95 14.30 7.07
CA ASP A 127 5.91 13.68 6.17
C ASP A 127 5.26 12.63 5.26
N VAL A 128 4.15 12.02 5.68
CA VAL A 128 3.37 11.12 4.80
C VAL A 128 2.93 11.90 3.56
N GLY A 129 2.23 13.02 3.75
CA GLY A 129 1.75 13.88 2.66
C GLY A 129 2.86 14.47 1.79
N ARG A 130 4.01 14.83 2.39
CA ARG A 130 5.19 15.29 1.61
C ARG A 130 5.72 14.19 0.68
N ASN A 131 5.84 12.95 1.17
CA ASN A 131 6.27 11.83 0.34
C ASN A 131 5.20 11.45 -0.70
N PHE A 132 3.93 11.47 -0.31
CA PHE A 132 2.77 11.24 -1.16
C PHE A 132 2.77 12.18 -2.38
N GLN A 133 2.92 13.49 -2.15
CA GLN A 133 3.08 14.49 -3.19
C GLN A 133 4.33 14.23 -4.06
N GLY A 134 5.40 13.73 -3.44
CA GLY A 134 6.65 13.41 -4.10
C GLY A 134 6.61 12.20 -5.05
N PHE A 135 5.53 11.41 -5.05
CA PHE A 135 5.30 10.31 -5.98
C PHE A 135 4.43 10.70 -7.18
N VAL A 136 3.73 11.85 -7.11
CA VAL A 136 2.97 12.38 -8.24
C VAL A 136 3.88 12.54 -9.46
N ASN A 137 3.47 11.95 -10.58
CA ASN A 137 4.23 11.93 -11.84
C ASN A 137 5.64 11.32 -11.74
N ASN A 138 5.94 10.54 -10.69
CA ASN A 138 7.28 9.97 -10.48
C ASN A 138 7.22 8.46 -10.20
N GLN A 139 6.89 7.71 -11.25
CA GLN A 139 6.78 6.25 -11.22
C GLN A 139 8.03 5.59 -10.64
N ASN A 140 9.22 5.92 -11.15
CA ASN A 140 10.46 5.25 -10.76
C ASN A 140 10.77 5.44 -9.27
N LYS A 141 10.54 6.65 -8.74
CA LYS A 141 10.71 6.92 -7.31
C LYS A 141 9.74 6.11 -6.47
N TRP A 142 8.47 6.03 -6.88
CA TRP A 142 7.49 5.21 -6.19
C TRP A 142 7.82 3.72 -6.26
N SER A 143 8.09 3.17 -7.45
CA SER A 143 8.42 1.75 -7.64
C SER A 143 9.59 1.31 -6.76
N GLY A 144 10.65 2.11 -6.65
CA GLY A 144 11.79 1.83 -5.77
C GLY A 144 11.42 1.90 -4.28
N ALA A 145 10.69 2.95 -3.86
CA ALA A 145 10.26 3.12 -2.47
C ALA A 145 9.29 2.01 -2.04
N PHE A 146 8.31 1.68 -2.89
CA PHE A 146 7.35 0.61 -2.67
C PHE A 146 8.04 -0.74 -2.58
N GLY A 147 8.93 -1.07 -3.53
CA GLY A 147 9.65 -2.35 -3.52
C GLY A 147 10.42 -2.59 -2.22
N ASN A 148 11.12 -1.57 -1.73
CA ASN A 148 11.84 -1.64 -0.45
C ASN A 148 10.89 -1.77 0.76
N ALA A 149 9.83 -0.97 0.81
CA ALA A 149 8.87 -1.01 1.92
C ALA A 149 8.06 -2.32 1.94
N MET A 150 7.71 -2.86 0.77
CA MET A 150 6.96 -4.10 0.62
C MET A 150 7.80 -5.33 0.98
N GLU A 151 9.10 -5.35 0.64
CA GLU A 151 10.01 -6.39 1.13
C GLU A 151 10.07 -6.39 2.66
N LYS A 152 10.21 -5.21 3.27
CA LYS A 152 10.20 -5.07 4.74
C LYS A 152 8.88 -5.57 5.34
N MET A 153 7.75 -5.24 4.72
CA MET A 153 6.42 -5.76 5.10
C MET A 153 6.32 -7.28 4.99
N ALA A 154 6.78 -7.85 3.87
CA ALA A 154 6.83 -9.28 3.72
C ALA A 154 7.66 -9.91 4.86
N LEU A 155 8.83 -9.38 5.17
CA LEU A 155 9.75 -9.93 6.17
C LEU A 155 9.36 -9.65 7.63
N PHE A 156 8.30 -8.90 7.90
CA PHE A 156 7.91 -8.53 9.26
C PHE A 156 7.77 -9.77 10.16
N GLY A 157 8.44 -9.75 11.31
CA GLY A 157 8.46 -10.87 12.27
C GLY A 157 9.27 -12.11 11.84
N ASN A 158 10.05 -12.04 10.75
CA ASN A 158 10.84 -13.15 10.24
C ASN A 158 12.33 -12.79 10.11
N ASP A 159 13.19 -13.79 10.32
CA ASP A 159 14.63 -13.66 10.14
C ASP A 159 15.00 -13.99 8.69
N LYS A 160 15.33 -12.95 7.91
CA LYS A 160 15.70 -13.07 6.49
C LYS A 160 16.85 -14.07 6.26
N SER A 161 17.78 -14.21 7.20
CA SER A 161 18.93 -15.12 7.07
C SER A 161 18.53 -16.60 7.08
N LYS A 162 17.33 -16.92 7.56
CA LYS A 162 16.77 -18.28 7.62
C LYS A 162 15.78 -18.56 6.48
N MET A 163 15.71 -17.68 5.50
CA MET A 163 14.77 -17.75 4.38
C MET A 163 15.52 -17.92 3.06
N VAL A 164 14.81 -18.44 2.06
CA VAL A 164 15.34 -18.65 0.70
C VAL A 164 14.86 -17.49 -0.18
N ASP A 165 15.79 -16.88 -0.92
CA ASP A 165 15.46 -15.92 -1.97
C ASP A 165 14.86 -16.65 -3.17
N CYS A 166 13.61 -16.36 -3.48
CA CYS A 166 12.88 -16.90 -4.63
C CYS A 166 12.41 -15.77 -5.57
N THR A 167 13.07 -14.61 -5.55
CA THR A 167 12.68 -13.44 -6.36
C THR A 167 12.64 -13.77 -7.86
N SER A 168 13.58 -14.58 -8.35
CA SER A 168 13.64 -14.98 -9.77
C SER A 168 12.46 -15.84 -10.24
N ALA A 169 11.66 -16.40 -9.32
CA ALA A 169 10.50 -17.22 -9.67
C ALA A 169 9.28 -16.39 -10.08
N LEU A 170 9.31 -15.07 -9.93
CA LEU A 170 8.21 -14.17 -10.28
C LEU A 170 8.26 -13.65 -11.73
N GLY A 171 9.16 -14.20 -12.56
CA GLY A 171 9.44 -13.74 -13.94
C GLY A 171 10.48 -12.63 -13.97
#